data_AF-A0A6N3ETH0-F1
#
_entry.id   AF-A0A6N3ETH0-F1
#
_cell.length_a   1.000
_cell.length_b   1.000
_cell.length_c   1.000
_cell.angle_alpha   90.00
_cell.angle_beta   90.00
_cell.angle_gamma   90.00
#
_symmetry.space_group_name_H-M   'P 1'
#
loop_
_entity.id
_entity.type
_entity.pdbx_description
1 polymer ?
#
loop_
_entity_poly.entity_id
_entity_poly.type
_entity_poly.pdbx_seq_one_letter_code
_entity_poly.pdbx_strand_id
1 'polypeptide(L)'
;MSKIAIRGYVPTDEKEFKNQSLSKLYKASEDLFYLLNRGYKIKGTSTFIGNHYLLSERQRLALVRGVSKYDDVIKRKSKEIAL
;
A
#
# COMPACT_ATOMS: atom_id res chain seq x y z
N MET A 1 18.96 30.52 -5.50
CA MET A 1 17.77 29.68 -5.79
C MET A 1 17.91 28.38 -5.02
N SER A 2 16.94 28.03 -4.17
CA SER A 2 16.93 26.75 -3.46
C SER A 2 16.65 25.62 -4.44
N LYS A 3 17.48 24.58 -4.44
CA LYS A 3 17.29 23.39 -5.28
C LYS A 3 16.03 22.67 -4.80
N ILE A 4 15.01 22.53 -5.64
CA ILE A 4 13.83 21.73 -5.32
C ILE A 4 14.28 20.27 -5.18
N ALA A 5 14.39 19.80 -3.94
CA ALA A 5 14.74 18.41 -3.65
C ALA A 5 13.46 17.58 -3.58
N ILE A 6 13.27 16.68 -4.55
CA ILE A 6 12.14 15.74 -4.54
C ILE A 6 12.50 14.57 -3.63
N ARG A 7 11.97 14.55 -2.42
CA ARG A 7 12.25 13.48 -1.44
C ARG A 7 11.47 12.21 -1.78
N GLY A 8 12.15 11.06 -1.72
CA GLY A 8 11.53 9.74 -1.83
C GLY A 8 11.09 9.32 -3.25
N TYR A 9 11.26 10.21 -4.25
CA TYR A 9 11.01 9.92 -5.65
C TYR A 9 12.05 8.93 -6.20
N VAL A 10 11.57 7.90 -6.87
CA VAL A 10 12.42 6.98 -7.63
C VAL A 10 11.92 6.97 -9.08
N PRO A 11 12.80 7.08 -10.09
CA PRO A 11 12.37 7.19 -11.49
C PRO A 11 11.44 6.05 -11.97
N THR A 12 11.55 4.85 -11.40
CA THR A 12 10.67 3.72 -11.74
C THR A 12 9.24 3.93 -11.26
N ASP A 13 8.98 4.84 -10.31
CA ASP A 13 7.64 5.13 -9.79
C ASP A 13 6.68 5.56 -10.89
N GLU A 14 7.17 6.26 -11.91
CA GLU A 14 6.34 6.66 -13.04
C GLU A 14 5.77 5.48 -13.81
N LYS A 15 6.52 4.38 -13.92
CA LYS A 15 6.03 3.16 -14.57
C LYS A 15 5.22 2.31 -13.59
N GLU A 16 5.72 2.17 -12.36
CA GLU A 16 5.16 1.30 -11.34
C GLU A 16 3.80 1.79 -10.80
N PHE A 17 3.54 3.10 -10.83
CA PHE A 17 2.32 3.71 -10.29
C PHE A 17 1.48 4.45 -11.35
N LYS A 18 1.55 4.04 -12.62
CA LYS A 18 0.67 4.54 -13.69
C LYS A 18 -0.09 3.40 -14.39
N ASN A 19 -1.18 3.77 -15.07
CA ASN A 19 -1.93 2.92 -16.00
C ASN A 19 -2.29 1.53 -15.41
N GLN A 20 -2.03 0.46 -16.17
CA GLN A 20 -2.32 -0.93 -15.80
C GLN A 20 -1.58 -1.37 -14.53
N SER A 21 -0.38 -0.83 -14.28
CA SER A 21 0.38 -1.14 -13.07
C SER A 21 -0.35 -0.63 -11.82
N LEU A 22 -0.91 0.58 -11.91
CA LEU A 22 -1.72 1.16 -10.83
C LEU A 22 -3.05 0.39 -10.65
N SER A 23 -3.73 0.04 -11.73
CA SER A 23 -4.95 -0.80 -11.65
C SER A 23 -4.68 -2.15 -10.99
N LYS A 24 -3.53 -2.78 -11.30
CA LYS A 24 -3.09 -4.02 -10.65
C LYS A 24 -2.85 -3.82 -9.16
N LEU A 25 -2.21 -2.71 -8.78
CA LEU A 25 -1.96 -2.37 -7.38
C LEU A 25 -3.26 -2.22 -6.59
N TYR A 26 -4.30 -1.61 -7.18
CA TYR A 26 -5.60 -1.49 -6.53
C TYR A 26 -6.26 -2.85 -6.29
N LYS A 27 -6.25 -3.76 -7.27
CA LYS A 27 -6.76 -5.13 -7.08
C LYS A 27 -6.01 -5.86 -5.96
N ALA A 28 -4.68 -5.75 -5.94
CA ALA A 28 -3.86 -6.30 -4.87
C ALA A 28 -4.20 -5.70 -3.49
N SER A 29 -4.57 -4.41 -3.45
CA SER A 29 -4.98 -3.75 -2.20
C SER A 29 -6.32 -4.27 -1.67
N GLU A 30 -7.28 -4.56 -2.55
CA GLU A 30 -8.58 -5.14 -2.20
C GLU A 30 -8.42 -6.54 -1.63
N ASP A 31 -7.62 -7.39 -2.28
CA ASP A 31 -7.34 -8.75 -1.82
C ASP A 31 -6.58 -8.77 -0.48
N LEU A 32 -5.58 -7.90 -0.33
CA LEU A 32 -4.86 -7.74 0.93
C LEU A 32 -5.83 -7.31 2.03
N PHE A 33 -6.68 -6.30 1.76
CA PHE A 33 -7.70 -5.83 2.71
C PHE A 33 -8.65 -6.96 3.11
N TYR A 34 -9.15 -7.73 2.15
CA TYR A 34 -10.04 -8.86 2.39
C TYR A 34 -9.44 -9.88 3.38
N LEU A 35 -8.18 -10.29 3.14
CA LEU A 35 -7.49 -11.25 3.99
C LEU A 35 -7.17 -10.67 5.37
N LEU A 36 -6.75 -9.41 5.47
CA LEU A 36 -6.48 -8.78 6.77
C LEU A 36 -7.74 -8.72 7.66
N ASN A 37 -8.91 -8.43 7.09
CA ASN A 37 -10.17 -8.42 7.84
C ASN A 37 -10.62 -9.81 8.29
N ARG A 38 -10.09 -10.89 7.69
CA ARG A 38 -10.31 -12.27 8.13
C ARG A 38 -9.28 -12.78 9.15
N GLY A 39 -8.44 -11.89 9.69
CA GLY A 39 -7.49 -12.23 10.74
C GLY A 39 -6.14 -12.75 10.24
N TYR A 40 -5.88 -12.72 8.94
CA TYR A 40 -4.56 -13.09 8.41
C TYR A 40 -3.50 -12.04 8.78
N LYS A 41 -2.28 -12.50 9.07
CA LYS A 41 -1.17 -11.63 9.50
C LYS A 41 -0.56 -10.88 8.30
N ILE A 42 -0.38 -9.57 8.45
CA ILE A 42 0.11 -8.69 7.36
C ILE A 42 1.39 -9.16 6.68
N LYS A 43 2.37 -9.66 7.43
CA LYS A 43 3.66 -10.11 6.86
C LYS A 43 3.49 -11.25 5.85
N GLY A 44 2.70 -12.26 6.19
CA GLY A 44 2.48 -13.41 5.30
C GLY A 44 1.60 -13.02 4.12
N THR A 45 0.51 -12.31 4.40
CA THR A 45 -0.47 -11.89 3.39
C THR A 45 0.14 -10.96 2.35
N SER A 46 0.96 -9.98 2.76
CA SER A 46 1.58 -9.03 1.82
C SER A 46 2.60 -9.71 0.91
N THR A 47 3.37 -10.69 1.41
CA THR A 47 4.26 -11.51 0.58
C THR A 47 3.47 -12.33 -0.43
N PHE A 48 2.41 -13.01 0.01
CA PHE A 48 1.54 -13.82 -0.84
C PHE A 48 0.90 -13.00 -1.97
N ILE A 49 0.23 -11.89 -1.62
CA ILE A 49 -0.42 -11.00 -2.58
C ILE A 49 0.60 -10.37 -3.53
N GLY A 50 1.72 -9.86 -2.99
CA GLY A 50 2.76 -9.27 -3.84
C GLY A 50 3.33 -10.26 -4.86
N ASN A 51 3.48 -11.53 -4.48
CA ASN A 51 3.93 -12.58 -5.40
C ASN A 51 2.86 -12.90 -6.44
N HIS A 52 1.60 -13.04 -6.03
CA HIS A 52 0.48 -13.33 -6.93
C HIS A 52 0.35 -12.29 -8.04
N TYR A 53 0.51 -11.00 -7.71
CA TYR A 53 0.41 -9.89 -8.67
C TYR A 53 1.75 -9.50 -9.32
N LEU A 54 2.86 -10.18 -9.00
CA LEU A 54 4.21 -9.85 -9.46
C LEU A 54 4.59 -8.38 -9.20
N LEU A 55 4.34 -7.91 -7.98
CA LEU A 55 4.59 -6.53 -7.58
C LEU A 55 6.07 -6.27 -7.29
N SER A 56 6.52 -5.05 -7.62
CA SER A 56 7.83 -4.54 -7.22
C SER A 56 7.93 -4.37 -5.70
N GLU A 57 9.14 -4.27 -5.17
CA GLU A 57 9.35 -3.95 -3.75
C GLU A 57 8.73 -2.61 -3.35
N ARG A 58 8.73 -1.61 -4.24
CA ARG A 58 8.11 -0.30 -3.97
C ARG A 58 6.60 -0.40 -3.89
N GLN A 59 5.98 -1.16 -4.78
CA GLN A 59 4.54 -1.43 -4.75
C GLN A 59 4.13 -2.23 -3.51
N ARG A 60 4.92 -3.23 -3.10
CA ARG A 60 4.68 -3.99 -1.85
C ARG A 60 4.76 -3.08 -0.63
N LEU A 61 5.75 -2.19 -0.59
CA LEU A 61 5.88 -1.21 0.47
C LEU A 61 4.69 -0.24 0.51
N ALA A 62 4.20 0.18 -0.67
CA ALA A 62 3.00 1.00 -0.78
C ALA A 62 1.77 0.27 -0.25
N LEU A 63 1.57 -1.01 -0.57
CA LEU A 63 0.46 -1.82 -0.05
C LEU A 63 0.50 -1.95 1.47
N VAL A 64 1.64 -2.35 2.03
CA VAL A 64 1.79 -2.56 3.48
C VAL A 64 1.56 -1.27 4.28
N ARG A 65 1.89 -0.11 3.70
CA ARG A 65 1.66 1.20 4.32
C ARG A 65 0.25 1.75 4.08
N GLY A 66 -0.34 1.46 2.92
CA GLY A 66 -1.61 2.01 2.49
C GLY A 66 -2.83 1.21 2.94
N VAL A 67 -2.67 -0.08 3.24
CA VAL A 67 -3.79 -0.98 3.58
C VAL A 67 -3.75 -1.36 5.05
N SER A 68 -4.90 -1.30 5.71
CA SER A 68 -5.11 -1.75 7.08
C SER A 68 -6.47 -2.41 7.19
N LYS A 69 -6.62 -3.37 8.12
CA LYS A 69 -7.94 -3.91 8.44
C LYS A 69 -8.85 -2.82 9.03
N TYR A 70 -10.15 -3.01 8.85
CA TYR A 70 -11.18 -2.05 9.19
C TYR A 70 -11.12 -1.58 10.65
N ASP A 71 -10.99 -2.52 11.59
CA ASP A 71 -10.93 -2.19 13.03
C ASP A 71 -9.74 -1.30 13.39
N ASP A 72 -8.60 -1.48 12.73
CA ASP A 72 -7.41 -0.67 12.99
C ASP A 72 -7.59 0.75 12.44
N VAL A 73 -8.31 0.90 11.33
CA VAL A 73 -8.67 2.22 10.79
C VAL A 73 -9.63 2.93 11.75
N ILE A 74 -10.66 2.26 12.25
CA ILE A 74 -11.59 2.83 13.24
C ILE A 74 -10.84 3.27 14.51
N LYS A 75 -9.97 2.40 15.06
CA LYS A 75 -9.19 2.71 16.27
C LYS A 75 -8.28 3.92 16.10
N ARG A 76 -7.78 4.19 14.89
CA ARG A 76 -6.98 5.39 14.61
C ARG A 76 -7.88 6.62 14.52
N LYS A 77 -9.00 6.52 13.80
CA LYS A 77 -9.99 7.61 13.69
C LYS A 77 -10.55 8.02 15.04
N SER A 78 -10.80 7.09 15.95
CA SER A 78 -11.27 7.41 17.30
C SER A 78 -10.25 8.17 18.17
N LYS A 79 -8.99 8.26 17.72
CA LYS A 79 -7.89 8.97 18.37
C LYS A 79 -7.43 10.19 17.56
N GLU A 80 -8.15 10.53 16.50
CA GLU A 80 -7.86 11.71 15.68
C GLU A 80 -8.13 12.97 16.50
N ILE A 81 -7.17 13.89 16.51
CA ILE A 81 -7.28 15.18 17.21
C ILE A 81 -7.68 16.20 16.14
N ALA A 82 -8.72 17.00 16.42
CA ALA A 82 -9.11 18.08 15.53
C ALA A 82 -7.97 19.10 15.39
N LEU A 83 -7.70 19.51 14.15
CA LEU A 83 -6.72 20.56 13.82
C LEU A 83 -7.21 21.95 14.21
#